data_AF-A0A1S8B314-F1
#
_entry.id   AF-A0A1S8B314-F1
#
_cell.length_a   1.000
_cell.length_b   1.000
_cell.length_c   1.000
_cell.angle_alpha   90.00
_cell.angle_beta   90.00
_cell.angle_gamma   90.00
#
_symmetry.space_group_name_H-M   'P 1'
#
loop_
_entity.id
_entity.type
_entity.pdbx_description
1 polymer ?
#
loop_
_entity_poly.entity_id
_entity_poly.type
_entity_poly.pdbx_seq_one_letter_code
_entity_poly.pdbx_strand_id
1 'polypeptide(L)'
;MVEGWRATVLDAVEELKEWGEDEGDGEDDGDEDSGDEDDDDDLFGTEERLGKGNDELRAQLDAALKKVKTIAVLYQALVKRRLKTYPGTGGQVETLDELLEILRAIPDSVDEMASAYYDLDGDEANRVFAKIAADALRASDLVKRSWDGRDDEFTAWAARFRDAINA
;
A
#
# COMPACT_ATOMS: atom_id res chain seq x y z
N MET A 1 -9.28 -15.00 2.25
CA MET A 1 -8.07 -14.81 3.08
C MET A 1 -7.11 -13.85 2.40
N VAL A 2 -6.43 -14.22 1.30
CA VAL A 2 -5.53 -13.31 0.56
C VAL A 2 -6.23 -12.07 -0.01
N GLU A 3 -7.46 -12.21 -0.51
CA GLU A 3 -8.28 -11.06 -0.94
C GLU A 3 -8.60 -10.10 0.23
N GLY A 4 -8.65 -10.60 1.46
CA GLY A 4 -8.83 -9.79 2.68
C GLY A 4 -7.55 -9.03 3.05
N TRP A 5 -6.38 -9.67 2.97
CA TRP A 5 -5.09 -8.99 3.15
C TRP A 5 -4.89 -7.86 2.14
N ARG A 6 -5.30 -8.09 0.88
CA ARG A 6 -5.32 -7.04 -0.15
C ARG A 6 -6.25 -5.89 0.23
N ALA A 7 -7.42 -6.18 0.79
CA ALA A 7 -8.36 -5.15 1.23
C ALA A 7 -7.73 -4.31 2.34
N THR A 8 -7.17 -4.93 3.38
CA THR A 8 -6.44 -4.23 4.46
C THR A 8 -5.34 -3.30 3.92
N VAL A 9 -4.55 -3.75 2.94
CA VAL A 9 -3.53 -2.91 2.30
C VAL A 9 -4.14 -1.70 1.58
N LEU A 10 -5.30 -1.87 0.92
CA LEU A 10 -5.97 -0.77 0.24
C LEU A 10 -6.64 0.20 1.20
N ASP A 11 -7.21 -0.32 2.29
CA ASP A 11 -7.85 0.49 3.33
C ASP A 11 -6.81 1.40 3.97
N ALA A 12 -5.66 0.87 4.40
CA ALA A 12 -4.54 1.64 4.94
C ALA A 12 -3.96 2.66 3.94
N VAL A 13 -3.97 2.33 2.65
CA VAL A 13 -3.54 3.26 1.59
C VAL A 13 -4.49 4.44 1.44
N GLU A 14 -5.80 4.21 1.59
CA GLU A 14 -6.78 5.30 1.51
C GLU A 14 -6.73 6.15 2.77
N GLU A 15 -6.63 5.52 3.95
CA GLU A 15 -6.44 6.21 5.24
C GLU A 15 -5.22 7.13 5.22
N LEU A 16 -4.05 6.62 4.83
CA LEU A 16 -2.83 7.42 4.72
C LEU A 16 -2.95 8.53 3.67
N LYS A 17 -3.71 8.30 2.60
CA LYS A 17 -3.96 9.33 1.57
C LYS A 17 -4.80 10.46 2.15
N GLU A 18 -5.90 10.14 2.83
CA GLU A 18 -6.77 11.12 3.49
C GLU A 18 -6.07 11.87 4.63
N TRP A 19 -5.11 11.22 5.30
CA TRP A 19 -4.26 11.85 6.31
C TRP A 19 -3.22 12.82 5.71
N GLY A 20 -2.67 12.48 4.54
CA GLY A 20 -1.63 13.27 3.86
C GLY A 20 -2.15 14.45 3.03
N GLU A 21 -3.44 14.45 2.69
CA GLU A 21 -4.12 15.55 2.00
C GLU A 21 -4.16 16.81 2.89
N ASP A 22 -3.83 17.95 2.30
CA ASP A 22 -3.96 19.25 2.97
C ASP A 22 -5.41 19.73 2.83
N GLU A 23 -6.02 20.26 3.89
CA GLU A 23 -7.39 20.81 3.86
C GLU A 23 -7.51 22.12 3.04
N GLY A 24 -6.49 22.48 2.28
CA GLY A 24 -6.32 23.79 1.65
C GLY A 24 -6.97 24.02 0.29
N ASP A 25 -7.78 23.09 -0.23
CA ASP A 25 -8.51 23.27 -1.51
C ASP A 25 -10.04 23.24 -1.31
N GLY A 26 -10.51 23.66 -0.13
CA GLY A 26 -11.85 24.21 0.02
C GLY A 26 -11.86 25.57 -0.68
N GLU A 27 -12.56 25.66 -1.80
CA GLU A 27 -12.82 26.91 -2.51
C GLU A 27 -13.25 28.00 -1.51
N ASP A 28 -12.36 28.96 -1.25
CA ASP A 28 -12.68 30.25 -0.60
C ASP A 28 -13.54 31.06 -1.58
N ASP A 29 -14.79 30.61 -1.76
CA ASP A 29 -15.86 31.49 -2.26
C ASP A 29 -16.20 32.43 -1.11
N GLY A 30 -15.46 33.53 -1.05
CA GLY A 30 -15.69 34.60 -0.10
C GLY A 30 -17.14 35.08 -0.16
N ASP A 31 -17.81 35.01 0.98
CA ASP A 31 -18.92 35.92 1.27
C ASP A 31 -18.73 36.42 2.70
N GLU A 32 -18.51 37.73 2.81
CA GLU A 32 -18.41 38.46 4.06
C GLU A 32 -19.78 38.46 4.74
N ASP A 33 -19.95 37.73 5.85
CA ASP A 33 -20.91 38.15 6.88
C ASP A 33 -20.38 37.92 8.28
N SER A 34 -20.41 39.00 9.03
CA SER A 34 -19.95 39.16 10.40
C SER A 34 -20.91 38.55 11.41
N GLY A 35 -20.42 37.72 12.32
CA GLY A 35 -21.18 37.25 13.48
C GLY A 35 -20.32 36.47 14.46
N ASP A 36 -19.84 37.18 15.48
CA ASP A 36 -19.22 36.67 16.71
C ASP A 36 -20.15 35.65 17.41
N GLU A 37 -19.61 34.50 17.81
CA GLU A 37 -19.88 33.75 19.06
C GLU A 37 -19.56 32.24 18.94
N ASP A 38 -18.83 31.74 19.95
CA ASP A 38 -18.52 30.35 20.30
C ASP A 38 -17.35 29.65 19.55
N ASP A 39 -16.15 30.15 19.82
CA ASP A 39 -14.87 29.47 19.58
C ASP A 39 -14.61 28.43 20.71
N ASP A 40 -15.37 27.33 20.71
CA ASP A 40 -15.24 26.22 21.67
C ASP A 40 -15.51 24.84 21.01
N ASP A 41 -15.18 24.70 19.72
CA ASP A 41 -15.45 23.46 18.95
C ASP A 41 -14.21 22.88 18.23
N ASP A 42 -13.00 23.12 18.74
CA ASP A 42 -11.76 22.56 18.16
C ASP A 42 -10.87 21.80 19.17
N LEU A 43 -11.46 21.33 20.27
CA LEU A 43 -10.74 20.58 21.32
C LEU A 43 -10.95 19.05 21.24
N PHE A 44 -11.81 18.57 20.36
CA PHE A 44 -12.11 17.14 20.24
C PHE A 44 -12.32 16.71 18.78
N GLY A 45 -11.27 16.72 17.95
CA GLY A 45 -11.40 16.16 16.60
C GLY A 45 -10.16 16.10 15.69
N THR A 46 -9.06 16.77 16.02
CA THR A 46 -7.89 16.78 15.13
C THR A 46 -7.05 15.52 15.35
N GLU A 47 -7.38 14.44 14.63
CA GLU A 47 -6.30 13.56 14.16
C GLU A 47 -5.30 14.47 13.45
N GLU A 48 -4.07 14.54 13.97
CA GLU A 48 -3.03 15.46 13.53
C GLU A 48 -2.65 15.13 12.08
N ARG A 49 -3.39 15.69 11.11
CA ARG A 49 -3.13 15.57 9.67
C ARG A 49 -1.73 16.06 9.34
N LEU A 50 -1.21 15.66 8.19
CA LEU A 50 0.10 16.10 7.74
C LEU A 50 0.12 17.64 7.59
N GLY A 51 0.71 18.32 8.59
CA GLY A 51 0.69 19.78 8.69
C GLY A 51 1.22 20.51 7.45
N LYS A 52 0.75 21.75 7.25
CA LYS A 52 1.19 22.63 6.16
C LYS A 52 2.71 22.85 6.25
N GLY A 53 3.44 22.56 5.18
CA GLY A 53 4.90 22.76 5.08
C GLY A 53 5.76 21.49 5.07
N ASN A 54 5.17 20.29 5.18
CA ASN A 54 5.91 19.03 5.05
C ASN A 54 5.85 18.44 3.63
N ASP A 55 6.20 19.25 2.63
CA ASP A 55 6.06 18.91 1.21
C ASP A 55 6.94 17.72 0.79
N GLU A 56 8.10 17.56 1.43
CA GLU A 56 9.00 16.43 1.19
C GLU A 56 8.39 15.11 1.66
N LEU A 57 7.85 15.07 2.89
CA LEU A 57 7.19 13.88 3.42
C LEU A 57 5.90 13.58 2.65
N ARG A 58 5.16 14.60 2.21
CA ARG A 58 3.98 14.43 1.35
C ARG A 58 4.33 13.80 0.00
N ALA A 59 5.36 14.31 -0.67
CA ALA A 59 5.82 13.74 -1.93
C ALA A 59 6.34 12.31 -1.75
N GLN A 60 7.00 12.02 -0.64
CA GLN A 60 7.43 10.68 -0.27
C GLN A 60 6.22 9.74 -0.07
N LEU A 61 5.23 10.18 0.69
CA LEU A 61 4.00 9.46 0.95
C LEU A 61 3.27 9.12 -0.36
N ASP A 62 3.06 10.10 -1.23
CA ASP A 62 2.40 9.90 -2.53
C ASP A 62 3.13 8.85 -3.40
N ALA A 63 4.46 8.92 -3.43
CA ALA A 63 5.28 7.96 -4.16
C ALA A 63 5.15 6.55 -3.57
N ALA A 64 5.18 6.42 -2.24
CA ALA A 64 5.00 5.14 -1.55
C ALA A 64 3.59 4.57 -1.81
N LEU A 65 2.54 5.37 -1.64
CA LEU A 65 1.14 4.94 -1.84
C LEU A 65 0.90 4.45 -3.27
N LYS A 66 1.46 5.13 -4.29
CA LYS A 66 1.37 4.67 -5.69
C LYS A 66 1.98 3.28 -5.89
N LYS A 67 3.11 3.00 -5.24
CA LYS A 67 3.79 1.71 -5.31
C LYS A 67 3.05 0.64 -4.51
N VAL A 68 2.53 0.95 -3.32
CA VAL A 68 1.70 0.02 -2.54
C VAL A 68 0.39 -0.31 -3.28
N LYS A 69 -0.24 0.65 -3.96
CA LYS A 69 -1.37 0.39 -4.89
C LYS A 69 -0.98 -0.59 -6.00
N THR A 70 0.24 -0.46 -6.55
CA THR A 70 0.78 -1.42 -7.53
C THR A 70 0.93 -2.83 -6.94
N ILE A 71 1.39 -2.94 -5.70
CA ILE A 71 1.47 -4.22 -4.96
C ILE A 71 0.08 -4.81 -4.73
N ALA A 72 -0.94 -4.01 -4.42
CA ALA A 72 -2.31 -4.50 -4.33
C ALA A 72 -2.85 -5.04 -5.68
N VAL A 73 -2.39 -4.50 -6.82
CA VAL A 73 -2.69 -5.08 -8.15
C VAL A 73 -1.94 -6.41 -8.35
N LEU A 74 -0.70 -6.52 -7.90
CA LEU A 74 0.06 -7.78 -7.90
C LEU A 74 -0.66 -8.87 -7.08
N TYR A 75 -1.20 -8.56 -5.90
CA TYR A 75 -2.04 -9.48 -5.12
C TYR A 75 -3.18 -10.06 -5.96
N GLN A 76 -3.92 -9.20 -6.65
CA GLN A 76 -5.03 -9.63 -7.49
C GLN A 76 -4.56 -10.56 -8.61
N ALA A 77 -3.41 -10.26 -9.23
CA ALA A 77 -2.83 -11.10 -10.27
C ALA A 77 -2.40 -12.47 -9.73
N LEU A 78 -1.72 -12.51 -8.57
CA LEU A 78 -1.31 -13.74 -7.88
C LEU A 78 -2.52 -14.60 -7.51
N VAL A 79 -3.58 -13.99 -6.95
CA VAL A 79 -4.83 -14.69 -6.64
C VAL A 79 -5.42 -15.34 -7.88
N LYS A 80 -5.56 -14.59 -8.98
CA LYS A 80 -6.23 -15.07 -10.19
C LYS A 80 -5.41 -16.10 -10.97
N ARG A 81 -4.08 -15.95 -11.00
CA ARG A 81 -3.19 -16.71 -11.91
C ARG A 81 -2.35 -17.78 -11.21
N ARG A 82 -2.24 -17.76 -9.88
CA ARG A 82 -1.48 -18.73 -9.09
C ARG A 82 -2.34 -19.42 -8.04
N LEU A 83 -3.01 -18.66 -7.17
CA LEU A 83 -3.78 -19.30 -6.08
C LEU A 83 -5.02 -20.04 -6.59
N LYS A 84 -5.81 -19.44 -7.49
CA LYS A 84 -7.02 -20.07 -8.06
C LYS A 84 -6.71 -21.18 -9.07
N THR A 85 -5.48 -21.26 -9.57
CA THR A 85 -5.03 -22.25 -10.57
C THR A 85 -4.14 -23.34 -9.97
N TYR A 86 -3.94 -23.32 -8.64
CA TYR A 86 -3.12 -24.29 -7.96
C TYR A 86 -3.71 -25.71 -8.11
N PRO A 87 -2.93 -26.71 -8.56
CA PRO A 87 -3.46 -28.04 -8.88
C PRO A 87 -3.89 -28.86 -7.66
N GLY A 88 -3.66 -28.38 -6.42
CA GLY A 88 -4.08 -29.05 -5.18
C GLY A 88 -3.32 -30.32 -4.83
N THR A 89 -2.61 -30.91 -5.80
CA THR A 89 -1.86 -32.16 -5.69
C THR A 89 -0.53 -32.01 -6.43
N GLY A 90 0.60 -32.17 -5.72
CA GLY A 90 1.95 -32.01 -6.30
C GLY A 90 3.01 -31.51 -5.31
N GLY A 91 4.27 -31.53 -5.73
CA GLY A 91 5.45 -31.14 -4.92
C GLY A 91 5.69 -29.62 -4.81
N GLN A 92 4.66 -28.79 -4.91
CA GLN A 92 4.76 -27.32 -4.88
C GLN A 92 4.02 -26.70 -3.68
N VAL A 93 3.62 -27.52 -2.70
CA VAL A 93 2.97 -27.07 -1.46
C VAL A 93 3.89 -26.09 -0.72
N GLU A 94 5.18 -26.40 -0.61
CA GLU A 94 6.15 -25.52 0.06
C GLU A 94 6.23 -24.14 -0.60
N THR A 95 6.19 -24.07 -1.94
CA THR A 95 6.15 -22.81 -2.70
C THR A 95 4.86 -22.03 -2.43
N LEU A 96 3.73 -22.72 -2.30
CA LEU A 96 2.45 -22.09 -1.98
C LEU A 96 2.44 -21.55 -0.55
N ASP A 97 2.95 -22.32 0.41
CA ASP A 97 3.04 -21.91 1.81
C ASP A 97 3.94 -20.68 1.96
N GLU A 98 5.13 -20.70 1.36
CA GLU A 98 6.03 -19.54 1.36
C GLU A 98 5.38 -18.31 0.70
N LEU A 99 4.65 -18.49 -0.42
CA LEU A 99 3.91 -17.39 -1.04
C LEU A 99 2.86 -16.80 -0.08
N LEU A 100 2.11 -17.64 0.62
CA LEU A 100 1.07 -17.20 1.55
C LEU A 100 1.68 -16.51 2.78
N GLU A 101 2.81 -16.98 3.28
CA GLU A 101 3.55 -16.33 4.37
C GLU A 101 4.00 -14.93 3.98
N ILE A 102 4.57 -14.76 2.77
CA ILE A 102 4.95 -13.44 2.25
C ILE A 102 3.74 -12.51 2.17
N LEU A 103 2.66 -12.98 1.54
CA LEU A 103 1.45 -12.17 1.34
C LEU A 103 0.72 -11.85 2.66
N ARG A 104 0.95 -12.64 3.70
CA ARG A 104 0.39 -12.38 5.03
C ARG A 104 1.17 -11.31 5.79
N ALA A 105 2.48 -11.20 5.58
CA ALA A 105 3.34 -10.27 6.30
C ALA A 105 3.27 -8.82 5.77
N ILE A 106 2.88 -8.63 4.51
CA ILE A 106 2.82 -7.31 3.89
C ILE A 106 1.83 -6.36 4.57
N PRO A 107 0.57 -6.74 4.92
CA PRO A 107 -0.33 -5.88 5.67
C PRO A 107 0.27 -5.37 6.98
N ASP A 108 0.93 -6.25 7.75
CA ASP A 108 1.59 -5.87 9.00
C ASP A 108 2.73 -4.85 8.75
N SER A 109 3.47 -5.00 7.65
CA SER A 109 4.49 -4.01 7.26
C SER A 109 3.89 -2.69 6.75
N VAL A 110 2.70 -2.71 6.14
CA VAL A 110 1.99 -1.48 5.74
C VAL A 110 1.52 -0.70 6.96
N ASP A 111 1.05 -1.39 8.01
CA ASP A 111 0.70 -0.79 9.30
C ASP A 111 1.92 -0.16 10.00
N GLU A 112 3.07 -0.84 9.97
CA GLU A 112 4.35 -0.30 10.44
C GLU A 112 4.77 0.94 9.64
N MET A 113 4.59 0.93 8.32
CA MET A 113 4.86 2.09 7.46
C MET A 113 3.92 3.25 7.77
N ALA A 114 2.64 2.99 8.03
CA ALA A 114 1.67 4.00 8.42
C ALA A 114 2.05 4.65 9.75
N SER A 115 2.42 3.84 10.74
CA SER A 115 2.92 4.31 12.04
C SER A 115 4.12 5.26 11.88
N ALA A 116 5.09 4.90 11.03
CA ALA A 116 6.23 5.76 10.75
C ALA A 116 5.84 7.11 10.09
N TYR A 117 4.85 7.11 9.19
CA TYR A 117 4.32 8.36 8.63
C TYR A 117 3.62 9.21 9.69
N TYR A 118 2.80 8.62 10.56
CA TYR A 118 2.15 9.33 11.66
C TYR A 118 3.16 9.93 12.64
N ASP A 119 4.30 9.27 12.85
CA ASP A 119 5.42 9.77 13.65
C ASP A 119 6.29 10.81 12.90
N LEU A 120 5.94 11.16 11.66
CA LEU A 120 6.69 12.04 10.75
C LEU A 120 8.11 11.55 10.45
N ASP A 121 8.36 10.24 10.59
CA ASP A 121 9.65 9.60 10.32
C ASP A 121 9.70 9.07 8.88
N GLY A 122 10.05 9.96 7.95
CA GLY A 122 10.19 9.62 6.54
C GLY A 122 11.29 8.58 6.27
N ASP A 123 12.36 8.57 7.07
CA ASP A 123 13.47 7.62 6.87
C ASP A 123 13.03 6.20 7.24
N GLU A 124 12.34 6.02 8.36
CA GLU A 124 11.79 4.72 8.76
C GLU A 124 10.66 4.30 7.80
N ALA A 125 9.77 5.20 7.41
CA ALA A 125 8.73 4.90 6.42
C ALA A 125 9.33 4.39 5.10
N ASN A 126 10.42 4.98 4.62
CA ASN A 126 11.14 4.51 3.43
C ASN A 126 11.80 3.13 3.64
N ARG A 127 12.38 2.89 4.82
CA ARG A 127 12.98 1.60 5.16
C ARG A 127 11.93 0.49 5.18
N VAL A 128 10.79 0.73 5.82
CA VAL A 128 9.67 -0.22 5.87
C VAL A 128 9.09 -0.42 4.47
N PHE A 129 8.94 0.65 3.69
CA PHE A 129 8.53 0.55 2.28
C PHE A 129 9.48 -0.34 1.46
N ALA A 130 10.79 -0.20 1.63
CA ALA A 130 11.77 -1.04 0.94
C ALA A 130 11.60 -2.54 1.29
N LYS A 131 11.23 -2.85 2.54
CA LYS A 131 10.87 -4.22 2.96
C LYS A 131 9.61 -4.70 2.25
N ILE A 132 8.54 -3.89 2.23
CA ILE A 132 7.27 -4.22 1.54
C ILE A 132 7.54 -4.51 0.05
N ALA A 133 8.32 -3.66 -0.61
CA ALA A 133 8.73 -3.84 -2.00
C ALA A 133 9.51 -5.14 -2.20
N ALA A 134 10.51 -5.42 -1.36
CA ALA A 134 11.31 -6.64 -1.45
C ALA A 134 10.46 -7.91 -1.27
N ASP A 135 9.56 -7.93 -0.30
CA ASP A 135 8.63 -9.05 -0.07
C ASP A 135 7.69 -9.25 -1.27
N ALA A 136 7.11 -8.17 -1.82
CA ALA A 136 6.26 -8.25 -3.00
C ALA A 136 7.00 -8.79 -4.24
N LEU A 137 8.24 -8.35 -4.47
CA LEU A 137 9.07 -8.85 -5.56
C LEU A 137 9.46 -10.31 -5.37
N ARG A 138 9.80 -10.72 -4.14
CA ARG A 138 10.09 -12.12 -3.80
C ARG A 138 8.87 -13.00 -4.06
N ALA A 139 7.68 -12.59 -3.64
CA ALA A 139 6.44 -13.29 -3.96
C ALA A 139 6.23 -13.44 -5.48
N SER A 140 6.44 -12.36 -6.24
CA SER A 140 6.32 -12.41 -7.70
C SER A 140 7.34 -13.33 -8.36
N ASP A 141 8.58 -13.38 -7.87
CA ASP A 141 9.64 -14.23 -8.42
C ASP A 141 9.45 -15.70 -8.08
N LEU A 142 9.04 -15.99 -6.84
CA LEU A 142 8.78 -17.35 -6.34
C LEU A 142 7.79 -18.11 -7.24
N VAL A 143 6.77 -17.40 -7.74
CA VAL A 143 5.76 -17.95 -8.65
C VAL A 143 5.76 -17.28 -10.02
N LYS A 144 6.93 -16.86 -10.51
CA LYS A 144 7.04 -16.18 -11.82
C LYS A 144 6.50 -17.03 -12.96
N ARG A 145 6.81 -18.32 -12.97
CA ARG A 145 6.26 -19.30 -13.91
C ARG A 145 4.98 -19.91 -13.35
N SER A 146 4.14 -20.43 -14.24
CA SER A 146 2.95 -21.18 -13.82
C SER A 146 3.33 -22.49 -13.13
N TRP A 147 2.36 -23.17 -12.51
CA TRP A 147 2.59 -24.41 -11.76
C TRP A 147 3.15 -25.56 -12.62
N ASP A 148 2.95 -25.52 -13.94
CA ASP A 148 3.53 -26.50 -14.87
C ASP A 148 4.94 -26.10 -15.39
N GLY A 149 5.49 -24.99 -14.89
CA GLY A 149 6.80 -24.48 -15.27
C GLY A 149 6.85 -23.71 -16.58
N ARG A 150 5.69 -23.42 -17.21
CA ARG A 150 5.63 -22.60 -18.43
C ARG A 150 5.44 -21.12 -18.12
N ASP A 151 5.91 -20.32 -19.06
CA ASP A 151 5.66 -18.88 -19.09
C ASP A 151 4.20 -18.62 -19.49
N ASP A 152 3.56 -17.67 -18.81
CA ASP A 152 2.18 -17.26 -19.05
C ASP A 152 2.03 -15.73 -18.98
N GLU A 153 0.79 -15.22 -19.03
CA GLU A 153 0.52 -13.79 -18.92
C GLU A 153 1.10 -13.19 -17.64
N PHE A 154 1.06 -13.91 -16.52
CA PHE A 154 1.62 -13.42 -15.26
C PHE A 154 3.15 -13.33 -15.34
N THR A 155 3.82 -14.25 -16.04
CA THR A 155 5.27 -14.15 -16.26
C THR A 155 5.68 -12.85 -16.95
N ALA A 156 4.89 -12.38 -17.91
CA ALA A 156 5.12 -11.08 -18.55
C ALA A 156 4.80 -9.90 -17.61
N TRP A 157 3.75 -10.03 -16.79
CA TRP A 157 3.37 -8.99 -15.83
C TRP A 157 4.36 -8.85 -14.66
N ALA A 158 4.98 -9.94 -14.22
CA ALA A 158 5.98 -9.93 -13.15
C ALA A 158 7.12 -8.94 -13.42
N ALA A 159 7.58 -8.85 -14.67
CA ALA A 159 8.58 -7.86 -15.08
C ALA A 159 8.04 -6.42 -14.94
N ARG A 160 6.79 -6.18 -15.38
CA ARG A 160 6.17 -4.85 -15.28
C ARG A 160 5.93 -4.41 -13.84
N PHE A 161 5.51 -5.34 -12.97
CA PHE A 161 5.37 -5.07 -11.54
C PHE A 161 6.70 -4.71 -10.91
N ARG A 162 7.78 -5.43 -11.26
CA ARG A 162 9.13 -5.08 -10.80
C ARG A 162 9.53 -3.67 -11.21
N ASP A 163 9.37 -3.33 -12.48
CA ASP A 163 9.74 -2.01 -12.98
C ASP A 163 8.92 -0.92 -12.28
N ALA A 164 7.61 -1.13 -12.09
CA ALA A 164 6.73 -0.16 -11.44
C ALA A 164 6.99 0.01 -9.93
N ILE A 165 7.41 -1.05 -9.23
CA ILE A 165 7.75 -0.99 -7.79
C ILE A 165 9.11 -0.30 -7.57
N ASN A 166 10.06 -0.49 -8.49
CA ASN A 166 11.41 0.09 -8.38
C ASN A 166 11.57 1.47 -9.03
N ALA A 167 10.57 1.94 -9.78
CA ALA A 167 10.57 3.27 -10.42
C ALA A 167 10.57 4.40 -9.41
#